data_AF-A0A3D0RY42-F1
#
_entry.id   AF-A0A3D0RY42-F1
#
_cell.length_a   1.000
_cell.length_b   1.000
_cell.length_c   1.000
_cell.angle_alpha   90.00
_cell.angle_beta   90.00
_cell.angle_gamma   90.00
#
_symmetry.space_group_name_H-M   'P 1'
#
loop_
_entity.id
_entity.type
_entity.pdbx_description
1 polymer ?
#
loop_
_entity_poly.entity_id
_entity_poly.type
_entity_poly.pdbx_seq_one_letter_code
_entity_poly.pdbx_strand_id
1 'polypeptide(L)'
;MSVEPLEIAYPAELPVSQRRDDIAAAIRDHQVVIVAGETGSGKTTQLPKICLELGRGAGRMIGHTQPRRIAARSVAERIAAELGTELGDLVGYQVRFTDRTSKRSRIKLMTDG
;
A
#
# COMPACT_ATOMS: atom_id res chain seq x y z
N MET A 1 18.84 -7.10 -15.81
CA MET A 1 18.31 -7.62 -14.54
C MET A 1 16.84 -7.89 -14.72
N SER A 2 16.48 -9.16 -14.87
CA SER A 2 15.08 -9.62 -14.85
C SER A 2 14.49 -9.28 -13.49
N VAL A 3 13.52 -8.36 -13.47
CA VAL A 3 12.70 -8.13 -12.29
C VAL A 3 11.74 -9.31 -12.25
N GLU A 4 11.88 -10.20 -11.28
CA GLU A 4 10.86 -11.23 -11.07
C GLU A 4 9.50 -10.53 -10.88
N PRO A 5 8.42 -11.05 -11.48
CA PRO A 5 7.11 -10.46 -11.33
C PRO A 5 6.74 -10.43 -9.84
N LEU A 6 6.40 -9.25 -9.32
CA LEU A 6 5.86 -9.15 -7.97
C LEU A 6 4.47 -9.81 -7.97
N GLU A 7 4.34 -10.95 -7.30
CA GLU A 7 3.05 -11.60 -7.10
C GLU A 7 2.29 -10.90 -5.97
N ILE A 8 1.10 -10.36 -6.28
CA ILE A 8 0.26 -9.65 -5.30
C ILE A 8 -0.96 -10.51 -5.01
N ALA A 9 -1.01 -11.12 -3.83
CA ALA A 9 -2.16 -11.90 -3.36
C ALA A 9 -3.10 -11.05 -2.49
N TYR A 10 -4.39 -11.36 -2.53
CA TYR A 10 -5.43 -10.67 -1.75
C TYR A 10 -6.21 -11.66 -0.89
N PRO A 11 -6.33 -11.44 0.44
CA PRO A 11 -7.13 -12.32 1.30
C PRO A 11 -8.61 -12.24 0.93
N ALA A 12 -9.23 -13.36 0.54
CA ALA A 12 -10.58 -13.41 -0.01
C ALA A 12 -11.68 -13.04 1.00
N GLU A 13 -11.38 -13.14 2.29
CA GLU A 13 -12.27 -12.80 3.39
C GLU A 13 -12.48 -11.29 3.56
N LEU A 14 -11.59 -10.45 3.01
CA LEU A 14 -11.68 -9.00 3.18
C LEU A 14 -12.63 -8.38 2.15
N PRO A 15 -13.59 -7.53 2.57
CA PRO A 15 -14.50 -6.84 1.66
C PRO A 15 -13.82 -6.06 0.53
N VAL A 16 -12.66 -5.43 0.81
CA VAL A 16 -11.90 -4.70 -0.22
C VAL A 16 -11.30 -5.65 -1.27
N SER A 17 -10.88 -6.86 -0.88
CA SER A 17 -10.38 -7.87 -1.82
C SER A 17 -11.49 -8.37 -2.76
N GLN A 18 -12.70 -8.56 -2.22
CA GLN A 18 -13.86 -9.00 -3.01
C GLN A 18 -14.29 -7.95 -4.05
N ARG A 19 -13.99 -6.67 -3.81
CA ARG A 19 -14.30 -5.55 -4.70
C ARG A 19 -13.06 -5.01 -5.42
N ARG A 20 -11.99 -5.80 -5.50
CA ARG A 20 -10.70 -5.40 -6.06
C ARG A 20 -10.83 -4.81 -7.46
N ASP A 21 -11.54 -5.51 -8.34
CA ASP A 21 -11.64 -5.12 -9.76
C ASP A 21 -12.45 -3.82 -9.94
N ASP A 22 -13.56 -3.67 -9.19
CA ASP A 22 -14.35 -2.43 -9.16
C ASP A 22 -13.51 -1.23 -8.69
N ILE A 23 -12.76 -1.42 -7.60
CA ILE A 23 -11.88 -0.40 -7.03
C ILE A 23 -10.76 -0.06 -8.01
N ALA A 24 -10.16 -1.07 -8.63
CA ALA A 24 -9.09 -0.90 -9.60
C ALA A 24 -9.57 -0.11 -10.84
N ALA A 25 -10.77 -0.42 -11.34
CA ALA A 25 -11.41 0.33 -12.41
C ALA A 25 -11.67 1.78 -12.00
N ALA A 26 -12.24 2.02 -10.82
CA ALA A 26 -12.48 3.36 -10.32
C ALA A 26 -11.19 4.20 -10.25
N ILE A 27 -10.09 3.64 -9.72
CA ILE A 27 -8.78 4.32 -9.59
C ILE A 27 -8.13 4.58 -10.96
N ARG A 28 -8.36 3.71 -11.95
CA ARG A 28 -7.84 3.90 -13.31
C ARG A 28 -8.58 5.04 -14.02
N ASP A 29 -9.89 5.09 -13.87
CA ASP A 29 -10.77 5.93 -14.70
C ASP A 29 -11.02 7.32 -14.08
N HIS A 30 -10.70 7.52 -12.80
CA HIS A 30 -10.95 8.78 -12.08
C HIS A 30 -9.69 9.29 -11.37
N GLN A 31 -9.47 10.61 -11.44
CA GLN A 31 -8.36 11.25 -10.73
C GLN A 31 -8.51 11.18 -9.20
N VAL A 32 -9.74 11.21 -8.70
CA VAL A 32 -10.06 11.16 -7.27
C VAL A 32 -11.15 10.12 -7.06
N VAL A 33 -10.93 9.21 -6.11
CA VAL A 33 -11.87 8.16 -5.71
C VAL A 33 -12.03 8.19 -4.21
N ILE A 34 -13.28 8.16 -3.74
CA ILE A 34 -13.60 8.02 -2.31
C ILE A 34 -14.00 6.57 -2.07
N VAL A 35 -13.22 5.86 -1.26
CA VAL A 35 -13.51 4.48 -0.86
C VAL A 35 -13.98 4.47 0.59
N ALA A 36 -15.25 4.18 0.82
CA ALA A 36 -15.84 4.04 2.15
C ALA A 36 -16.05 2.56 2.51
N GLY A 37 -15.94 2.24 3.79
CA GLY A 37 -16.19 0.90 4.34
C GLY A 37 -15.87 0.87 5.83
N GLU A 38 -16.38 -0.10 6.56
CA GLU A 38 -16.17 -0.23 8.00
C GLU A 38 -14.72 -0.53 8.40
N THR A 39 -14.37 -0.30 9.67
CA THR A 39 -13.08 -0.76 10.22
C THR A 39 -12.98 -2.28 10.08
N GLY A 40 -11.80 -2.78 9.71
CA GLY A 40 -11.60 -4.21 9.44
C GLY A 40 -11.86 -4.62 7.98
N SER A 41 -12.43 -3.75 7.14
CA SER A 41 -12.73 -4.08 5.74
C SER A 41 -11.50 -4.30 4.83
N GLY A 42 -10.28 -4.05 5.32
CA GLY A 42 -9.03 -4.21 4.57
C GLY A 42 -8.53 -2.96 3.82
N LYS A 43 -9.20 -1.80 3.92
CA LYS A 43 -8.82 -0.57 3.16
C LYS A 43 -7.33 -0.22 3.29
N THR A 44 -6.87 -0.09 4.51
CA THR A 44 -5.52 0.38 4.84
C THR A 44 -4.41 -0.54 4.34
N THR A 45 -4.67 -1.85 4.24
CA THR A 45 -3.65 -2.82 3.80
C THR A 45 -3.77 -3.17 2.32
N GLN A 46 -4.99 -3.21 1.76
CA GLN A 46 -5.23 -3.70 0.40
C GLN A 46 -5.22 -2.62 -0.68
N LEU A 47 -5.75 -1.41 -0.41
CA LEU A 47 -5.74 -0.31 -1.39
C LEU A 47 -4.34 0.03 -1.95
N PRO A 48 -3.26 0.15 -1.14
CA PRO A 48 -1.94 0.41 -1.70
C PRO A 48 -1.41 -0.74 -2.57
N LYS A 49 -1.82 -1.99 -2.30
CA LYS A 49 -1.48 -3.15 -3.14
C LYS A 49 -2.20 -3.08 -4.49
N ILE A 50 -3.49 -2.70 -4.50
CA ILE A 50 -4.26 -2.46 -5.75
C ILE A 50 -3.61 -1.34 -6.56
N CYS A 51 -3.22 -0.24 -5.92
CA CYS A 51 -2.47 0.83 -6.58
C CYS A 51 -1.17 0.30 -7.20
N LEU A 52 -0.43 -0.54 -6.48
CA LEU A 52 0.81 -1.15 -6.97
C LEU A 52 0.58 -2.06 -8.19
N GLU A 53 -0.48 -2.88 -8.16
CA GLU A 53 -0.90 -3.73 -9.28
C GLU A 53 -1.23 -2.91 -10.54
N LEU A 54 -1.89 -1.76 -10.36
CA LEU A 54 -2.16 -0.79 -11.43
C LEU A 54 -0.91 -0.05 -11.95
N GLY A 55 0.29 -0.43 -11.50
CA GLY A 55 1.54 0.22 -11.85
C GLY A 55 1.77 1.57 -11.18
N ARG A 56 0.92 1.96 -10.21
CA ARG A 56 1.23 3.14 -9.38
C ARG A 56 2.46 2.80 -8.54
N GLY A 57 3.43 3.70 -8.51
CA GLY A 57 4.74 3.42 -7.88
C GLY A 57 5.82 2.89 -8.83
N ALA A 58 5.51 2.64 -10.11
CA ALA A 58 6.54 2.46 -11.13
C ALA A 58 7.20 3.83 -11.44
N GLY A 59 8.46 4.00 -11.03
CA GLY A 59 9.19 5.27 -11.19
C GLY A 59 8.69 6.43 -10.31
N ARG A 60 7.71 6.17 -9.43
CA ARG A 60 7.13 7.13 -8.47
C ARG A 60 6.88 6.42 -7.13
N MET A 61 6.24 7.07 -6.17
CA MET A 61 5.94 6.51 -4.86
C MET A 61 4.46 6.68 -4.52
N ILE A 62 3.83 5.62 -4.01
CA ILE A 62 2.51 5.65 -3.38
C ILE A 62 2.69 6.16 -1.95
N GLY A 63 2.18 7.35 -1.68
CA GLY A 63 2.14 7.91 -0.33
C GLY A 63 0.89 7.45 0.41
N HIS A 64 1.07 6.82 1.58
CA HIS A 64 -0.03 6.44 2.46
C HIS A 64 0.10 7.16 3.79
N THR A 65 -0.71 8.19 3.98
CA THR A 65 -0.74 8.93 5.25
C THR A 65 -1.51 8.16 6.32
N GLN A 66 -1.03 8.26 7.56
CA GLN A 66 -1.62 7.67 8.76
C GLN A 66 -1.54 8.71 9.90
N PRO A 67 -2.61 8.89 10.70
CA PRO A 67 -2.63 9.92 11.75
C PRO A 67 -1.73 9.59 12.94
N ARG A 68 -1.22 8.35 13.04
CA ARG A 68 -0.41 7.87 14.18
C ARG A 68 0.81 7.15 13.68
N ARG A 69 1.97 7.44 14.28
CA ARG A 69 3.25 6.79 13.94
C ARG A 69 3.21 5.27 14.09
N ILE A 70 2.59 4.80 15.16
CA ILE A 70 2.46 3.35 15.41
C ILE A 70 1.65 2.66 14.31
N ALA A 71 0.62 3.33 13.77
CA ALA A 71 -0.17 2.80 12.65
C ALA A 71 0.63 2.83 11.35
N ALA A 72 1.37 3.92 11.08
CA ALA A 72 2.24 3.98 9.89
C ALA A 72 3.26 2.84 9.87
N ARG A 73 3.90 2.57 11.02
CA ARG A 73 4.86 1.47 11.15
C ARG A 73 4.21 0.09 11.05
N SER A 74 3.15 -0.17 11.83
CA SER A 74 2.54 -1.51 11.87
C SER A 74 1.86 -1.89 10.54
N VAL A 75 1.26 -0.92 9.86
CA VAL A 75 0.70 -1.14 8.52
C VAL A 75 1.82 -1.41 7.51
N ALA A 76 2.99 -0.76 7.63
CA ALA A 76 4.12 -1.01 6.74
C ALA A 76 4.67 -2.42 6.90
N GLU A 77 4.87 -2.83 8.16
CA GLU A 77 5.26 -4.19 8.51
C GLU A 77 4.25 -5.22 7.94
N ARG A 78 2.95 -4.95 8.08
CA ARG A 78 1.89 -5.83 7.56
C ARG A 78 1.90 -5.94 6.04
N ILE A 79 1.96 -4.81 5.31
CA ILE A 79 1.95 -4.83 3.84
C ILE A 79 3.24 -5.46 3.31
N ALA A 80 4.40 -5.18 3.91
CA ALA A 80 5.67 -5.80 3.52
C ALA A 80 5.60 -7.33 3.64
N ALA A 81 5.07 -7.83 4.76
CA ALA A 81 4.86 -9.26 4.99
C ALA A 81 3.88 -9.88 3.99
N GLU A 82 2.74 -9.23 3.70
CA GLU A 82 1.78 -9.71 2.70
C GLU A 82 2.33 -9.73 1.27
N LEU A 83 3.31 -8.87 0.97
CA LEU A 83 4.00 -8.84 -0.33
C LEU A 83 5.26 -9.71 -0.37
N GLY A 84 5.59 -10.41 0.72
CA GLY A 84 6.80 -11.23 0.79
C GLY A 84 8.11 -10.42 0.67
N THR A 85 8.10 -9.16 1.09
CA THR A 85 9.26 -8.25 0.97
C THR A 85 9.80 -7.81 2.32
N GLU A 86 11.08 -7.45 2.36
CA GLU A 86 11.66 -6.84 3.55
C GLU A 86 11.17 -5.40 3.77
N LEU A 87 10.89 -5.05 5.02
CA LEU A 87 10.52 -3.69 5.39
C LEU A 87 11.69 -2.72 5.16
N GLY A 88 11.43 -1.69 4.36
CA GLY A 88 12.41 -0.73 3.87
C GLY A 88 12.83 -1.00 2.41
N ASP A 89 12.47 -2.15 1.85
CA ASP A 89 12.66 -2.43 0.44
C ASP A 89 11.49 -1.89 -0.39
N LEU A 90 10.56 -2.75 -0.83
CA LEU A 90 9.41 -2.35 -1.63
C LEU A 90 8.41 -1.47 -0.86
N VAL A 91 8.24 -1.77 0.43
CA VAL A 91 7.36 -1.05 1.37
C VAL A 91 8.22 -0.47 2.48
N GLY A 92 8.06 0.81 2.77
CA GLY A 92 8.76 1.48 3.87
C GLY A 92 7.86 2.47 4.61
N TYR A 93 8.40 3.08 5.65
CA TYR A 93 7.71 4.15 6.36
C TYR A 93 8.64 5.31 6.71
N GLN A 94 8.08 6.51 6.82
CA GLN A 94 8.74 7.68 7.40
C GLN A 94 7.83 8.30 8.45
N VAL A 95 8.32 8.37 9.67
CA VAL A 95 7.69 9.07 10.79
C VAL A 95 8.73 10.00 11.42
N ARG A 96 8.30 10.93 12.28
CA ARG A 96 9.26 11.82 12.94
C ARG A 96 10.41 11.04 13.59
N PHE A 97 11.63 11.45 13.26
CA PHE A 97 12.90 10.87 13.72
C PHE A 97 13.22 9.45 13.22
N THR A 98 12.42 8.87 12.31
CA THR A 98 12.70 7.54 11.76
C THR A 98 12.25 7.44 10.31
N ASP A 99 13.19 7.25 9.41
CA ASP A 99 12.95 6.92 8.01
C ASP A 99 13.49 5.52 7.73
N ARG A 100 12.60 4.62 7.31
CA ARG A 100 12.92 3.27 6.86
C ARG A 100 12.37 3.09 5.45
N THR A 101 12.89 3.88 4.52
CA THR A 101 12.64 3.77 3.08
C THR A 101 13.95 3.64 2.31
N SER A 102 13.87 3.16 1.08
CA SER A 102 15.00 3.09 0.15
C SER A 102 14.61 3.63 -1.22
N LYS A 103 15.58 3.74 -2.13
CA LYS A 103 15.31 4.08 -3.54
C LYS A 103 14.42 3.04 -4.26
N ARG A 104 14.28 1.84 -3.69
CA ARG A 104 13.40 0.77 -4.22
C ARG A 104 11.98 0.85 -3.66
N SER A 105 11.74 1.64 -2.61
CA SER A 105 10.42 1.77 -1.99
C SER A 105 9.41 2.38 -2.95
N ARG A 106 8.32 1.65 -3.18
CA ARG A 106 7.19 2.07 -4.00
C ARG A 106 5.98 2.44 -3.16
N ILE A 107 5.87 1.90 -1.95
CA ILE A 107 4.83 2.25 -0.98
C ILE A 107 5.52 2.86 0.24
N LYS A 108 5.13 4.09 0.62
CA LYS A 108 5.65 4.80 1.77
C LYS A 108 4.53 5.19 2.71
N LEU A 109 4.60 4.65 3.92
CA LEU A 109 3.65 4.97 4.98
C LEU A 109 4.21 6.10 5.82
N MET A 110 3.40 7.11 6.10
CA MET A 110 3.91 8.32 6.73
C MET A 110 2.89 8.98 7.63
N THR A 111 3.37 9.78 8.59
CA THR A 111 2.53 10.77 9.25
C THR A 111 2.38 12.01 8.37
N ASP A 112 1.33 12.78 8.62
CA ASP A 112 1.04 14.07 7.99
C ASP A 112 2.01 15.21 8.39
N GLY A 113 2.95 14.95 9.32
CA GLY A 113 4.02 15.85 9.73
C GLY A 113 5.33 15.15 10.06
#